data_AF-A0A3E1EJY2-F1
#
_entry.id   AF-A0A3E1EJY2-F1
#
_cell.length_a   1.000
_cell.length_b   1.000
_cell.length_c   1.000
_cell.angle_alpha   90.00
_cell.angle_beta   90.00
_cell.angle_gamma   90.00
#
_symmetry.space_group_name_H-M   'P 1'
#
loop_
_entity.id
_entity.type
_entity.pdbx_description
1 polymer ?
#
loop_
_entity_poly.entity_id
_entity_poly.type
_entity_poly.pdbx_seq_one_letter_code
_entity_poly.pdbx_strand_id
1 'polypeptide(L)'
;MHLKLLFFWLSGAGSDALERCPDWEQRKYVAFGATVLVPAGFAFIASAYAISTLTDNWLATFAIAAVWAFIILTIDRALLASYRSYMSPFRKIGQFTLRFVVAVLMGLTIAHPLVLLLFRDTVSSVIERERDADLATVSEEHQVTNLRLTAAADSIKAEIATQQQKWNDSFKAEFLAAEAASSDSPTAGLTPEQQADLKKSVDEATAAFRTSLASVESQIAELSPAYSKLQSELAFWQSEFERELNGQRSGMAGEGPRAKSIRSDQLDWRRTEVKRLGALLDAASAEKSGLDSRINDAMKAATDAFDLRLAADAAKNAEEAKRIADLRRRIQQDQAAQFVTQQNGIRAAIRQQIDTLLADLKRAQDDIAAASAALASRTAALRAEPRRDILTQTLALHRLFDAHDARASFAFSTYAILTLLFMLVDTIPLVVKFFCAPGPYDTLVDRDEMTFKADHHGFRHAHQHFLSELKNGRIPFSSRSRDLDHAFSDGVEQTRAAQAFLDSLVEMEHQFHQRLESEAARPGSDARPALLEAMKQQFYQSLHARMEQYFATAANRRA
;
A
#
# COMPACT_ATOMS: atom_id res chain seq x y z
N MET A 1 -31.22 -51.62 -40.77
CA MET A 1 -30.36 -52.77 -40.42
C MET A 1 -29.20 -52.36 -39.51
N HIS A 2 -28.41 -51.34 -39.89
CA HIS A 2 -27.22 -50.89 -39.12
C HIS A 2 -27.48 -50.47 -37.66
N LEU A 3 -28.60 -49.79 -37.37
CA LEU A 3 -28.89 -49.35 -35.99
C LEU A 3 -29.16 -50.53 -35.03
N LYS A 4 -29.81 -51.60 -35.51
CA LYS A 4 -30.06 -52.80 -34.71
C LYS A 4 -28.75 -53.52 -34.37
N LEU A 5 -27.86 -53.66 -35.35
CA LEU A 5 -26.54 -54.26 -35.16
C LEU A 5 -25.68 -53.47 -34.16
N LEU A 6 -25.75 -52.13 -34.19
CA LEU A 6 -25.07 -51.29 -33.21
C LEU A 6 -25.58 -51.56 -31.78
N PHE A 7 -26.91 -51.63 -31.57
CA PHE A 7 -27.47 -51.92 -30.26
C PHE A 7 -27.22 -53.36 -29.79
N PHE A 8 -27.18 -54.33 -30.71
CA PHE A 8 -26.75 -55.69 -30.38
C PHE A 8 -25.31 -55.71 -29.88
N TRP A 9 -24.41 -54.99 -30.56
CA TRP A 9 -23.02 -54.83 -30.13
C TRP A 9 -22.89 -54.13 -28.77
N LEU A 10 -23.67 -53.07 -28.53
CA LEU A 10 -23.73 -52.33 -27.27
C LEU A 10 -24.21 -53.21 -26.11
N SER A 11 -25.17 -54.12 -26.37
CA SER A 11 -25.69 -55.06 -25.36
C SER A 11 -24.71 -56.18 -24.99
N GLY A 12 -23.58 -56.28 -25.69
CA GLY A 12 -22.57 -57.33 -25.48
C GLY A 12 -22.98 -58.70 -26.02
N ALA A 13 -24.03 -58.76 -26.86
CA ALA A 13 -24.52 -60.00 -27.45
C ALA A 13 -23.95 -60.23 -28.86
N GLY A 14 -23.79 -61.50 -29.24
CA GLY A 14 -23.36 -61.89 -30.59
C GLY A 14 -24.49 -61.67 -31.60
N SER A 15 -24.24 -60.87 -32.64
CA SER A 15 -25.20 -60.57 -33.71
C SER A 15 -25.80 -61.84 -34.33
N ASP A 16 -24.96 -62.83 -34.60
CA ASP A 16 -25.32 -64.00 -35.41
C ASP A 16 -26.25 -64.96 -34.66
N ALA A 17 -26.09 -65.04 -33.33
CA ALA A 17 -26.96 -65.83 -32.48
C ALA A 17 -28.28 -65.11 -32.20
N LEU A 18 -28.24 -63.78 -32.06
CA LEU A 18 -29.43 -62.98 -31.77
C LEU A 18 -30.38 -62.85 -32.97
N GLU A 19 -29.85 -62.81 -34.20
CA GLU A 19 -30.65 -62.81 -35.43
C GLU A 19 -31.45 -64.11 -35.63
N ARG A 20 -31.00 -65.22 -35.04
CA ARG A 20 -31.72 -66.51 -35.04
C ARG A 20 -32.84 -66.57 -33.99
N CYS A 21 -32.90 -65.59 -33.09
CA CYS A 21 -33.90 -65.53 -32.02
C CYS A 21 -35.17 -64.77 -32.46
N PRO A 22 -36.32 -65.01 -31.80
CA PRO A 22 -37.56 -64.27 -32.04
C PRO A 22 -37.43 -62.76 -31.83
N ASP A 23 -38.25 -61.98 -32.55
CA ASP A 23 -38.22 -60.51 -32.53
C ASP A 23 -38.36 -59.87 -31.14
N TRP A 24 -39.08 -60.51 -30.21
CA TRP A 24 -39.26 -59.99 -28.85
C TRP A 24 -37.96 -60.06 -28.03
N GLU A 25 -37.14 -61.09 -28.24
CA GLU A 25 -35.83 -61.24 -27.60
C GLU A 25 -34.84 -60.24 -28.20
N GLN A 26 -34.90 -60.03 -29.52
CA GLN A 26 -34.12 -58.97 -30.18
C GLN A 26 -34.43 -57.58 -29.61
N ARG A 27 -35.71 -57.24 -29.41
CA ARG A 27 -36.13 -55.96 -28.82
C ARG A 27 -35.62 -55.81 -27.36
N LYS A 28 -35.63 -56.88 -26.58
CA LYS A 28 -35.08 -56.89 -25.20
C LYS A 28 -33.59 -56.53 -25.17
N TYR A 29 -32.79 -57.12 -26.06
CA TYR A 29 -31.36 -56.82 -26.15
C TYR A 29 -31.06 -55.45 -26.76
N VAL A 30 -31.88 -54.96 -27.70
CA VAL A 30 -31.81 -53.55 -28.14
C VAL A 30 -32.05 -52.59 -26.97
N ALA A 31 -33.04 -52.88 -26.12
CA ALA A 31 -33.30 -52.07 -24.92
C ALA A 31 -32.11 -52.10 -23.93
N PHE A 32 -31.49 -53.27 -23.71
CA PHE A 32 -30.27 -53.35 -22.90
C PHE A 32 -29.08 -52.58 -23.49
N GLY A 33 -28.92 -52.58 -24.82
CA GLY A 33 -27.89 -51.77 -25.48
C GLY A 33 -28.18 -50.27 -25.34
N ALA A 34 -29.45 -49.87 -25.39
CA ALA A 34 -29.86 -48.48 -25.22
C ALA A 34 -29.68 -47.97 -23.79
N THR A 35 -29.92 -48.80 -22.76
CA THR A 35 -29.74 -48.39 -21.36
C THR A 35 -28.28 -48.10 -21.01
N VAL A 36 -27.31 -48.74 -21.67
CA VAL A 36 -25.87 -48.47 -21.49
C VAL A 36 -25.44 -47.11 -22.06
N LEU A 37 -26.19 -46.52 -22.99
CA LEU A 37 -25.91 -45.19 -23.50
C LEU A 37 -26.24 -44.08 -22.49
N VAL A 38 -27.16 -44.33 -21.56
CA VAL A 38 -27.61 -43.32 -20.60
C VAL A 38 -26.49 -42.96 -19.61
N PRO A 39 -25.83 -43.92 -18.91
CA PRO A 39 -24.63 -43.66 -18.11
C PRO A 39 -23.51 -42.99 -18.90
N ALA A 40 -23.23 -43.46 -20.12
CA ALA A 40 -22.19 -42.89 -20.98
C ALA A 40 -22.48 -41.43 -21.37
N GLY A 41 -23.74 -41.08 -21.64
CA GLY A 41 -24.17 -39.72 -21.94
C GLY A 41 -24.04 -38.78 -20.73
N PHE A 42 -24.42 -39.25 -19.53
CA PHE A 42 -24.22 -38.46 -18.32
C PHE A 42 -22.74 -38.32 -17.95
N ALA A 43 -21.94 -39.36 -18.12
CA ALA A 43 -20.49 -39.31 -17.95
C ALA A 43 -19.84 -38.31 -18.93
N PHE A 44 -20.33 -38.23 -20.17
CA PHE A 44 -19.90 -37.22 -21.14
C PHE A 44 -20.18 -35.80 -20.64
N ILE A 45 -21.40 -35.52 -20.19
CA ILE A 45 -21.80 -34.19 -19.70
C ILE A 45 -21.01 -33.81 -18.44
N ALA A 46 -20.89 -34.74 -17.49
CA ALA A 46 -20.13 -34.57 -16.26
C ALA A 46 -18.65 -34.28 -16.53
N SER A 47 -18.01 -35.07 -17.40
CA SER A 47 -16.60 -34.88 -17.77
C SER A 47 -16.39 -33.61 -18.58
N ALA A 48 -17.28 -33.30 -19.53
CA ALA A 48 -17.23 -32.04 -20.28
C ALA A 48 -17.31 -30.83 -19.34
N TYR A 49 -18.18 -30.87 -18.33
CA TYR A 49 -18.24 -29.81 -17.32
C TYR A 49 -16.92 -29.74 -16.51
N ALA A 50 -16.44 -30.86 -15.98
CA ALA A 50 -15.23 -30.91 -15.17
C ALA A 50 -13.98 -30.45 -15.94
N ILE A 51 -13.88 -30.71 -17.24
CA ILE A 51 -12.78 -30.23 -18.07
C ILE A 51 -12.97 -28.76 -18.46
N SER A 52 -14.22 -28.30 -18.64
CA SER A 52 -14.52 -26.89 -18.93
C SER A 52 -14.13 -25.92 -17.81
N THR A 53 -13.93 -26.41 -16.58
CA THR A 53 -13.40 -25.60 -15.48
C THR A 53 -11.87 -25.48 -15.50
N LEU A 54 -11.17 -26.36 -16.22
CA LEU A 54 -9.71 -26.40 -16.34
C LEU A 54 -9.19 -25.72 -17.62
N THR A 55 -9.94 -25.80 -18.72
CA THR A 55 -9.54 -25.24 -20.01
C THR A 55 -10.71 -24.57 -20.74
N ASP A 56 -10.44 -23.41 -21.34
CA ASP A 56 -11.39 -22.72 -22.21
C ASP A 56 -11.43 -23.30 -23.65
N ASN A 57 -10.56 -24.27 -23.97
CA ASN A 57 -10.52 -24.89 -25.29
C ASN A 57 -11.63 -25.94 -25.44
N TRP A 58 -12.73 -25.54 -26.10
CA TRP A 58 -13.89 -26.39 -26.34
C TRP A 58 -13.56 -27.70 -27.07
N LEU A 59 -12.55 -27.72 -27.95
CA LEU A 59 -12.16 -28.91 -28.69
C LEU A 59 -11.47 -29.94 -27.76
N ALA A 60 -10.60 -29.46 -26.86
CA ALA A 60 -9.95 -30.31 -25.87
C ALA A 60 -10.98 -30.88 -24.88
N THR A 61 -11.92 -30.05 -24.43
CA THR A 61 -13.05 -30.46 -23.56
C THR A 61 -13.88 -31.55 -24.21
N PHE A 62 -14.27 -31.38 -25.48
CA PHE A 62 -15.04 -32.37 -26.22
C PHE A 62 -14.27 -33.68 -26.40
N ALA A 63 -13.00 -33.62 -26.81
CA ALA A 63 -12.18 -34.80 -27.08
C ALA A 63 -11.98 -35.64 -25.81
N ILE A 64 -11.63 -35.01 -24.69
CA ILE A 64 -11.41 -35.69 -23.40
C ILE A 64 -12.73 -36.28 -22.89
N ALA A 65 -13.83 -35.52 -22.94
CA ALA A 65 -15.14 -36.00 -22.51
C ALA A 65 -15.62 -37.19 -23.38
N ALA A 66 -15.36 -37.16 -24.69
CA ALA A 66 -15.71 -38.26 -25.59
C ALA A 66 -14.91 -39.53 -25.28
N VAL A 67 -13.60 -39.40 -24.99
CA VAL A 67 -12.76 -40.53 -24.54
C VAL A 67 -13.28 -41.09 -23.22
N TRP A 68 -13.61 -40.24 -22.25
CA TRP A 68 -14.16 -40.67 -20.97
C TRP A 68 -15.50 -41.40 -21.11
N ALA A 69 -16.42 -40.84 -21.89
CA ALA A 69 -17.72 -41.46 -22.19
C ALA A 69 -17.54 -42.81 -22.89
N PHE A 70 -16.58 -42.93 -23.80
CA PHE A 70 -16.23 -44.18 -24.44
C PHE A 70 -15.67 -45.21 -23.44
N ILE A 71 -14.82 -44.80 -22.49
CA ILE A 71 -14.34 -45.68 -21.41
C ILE A 71 -15.52 -46.24 -20.61
N ILE A 72 -16.43 -45.38 -20.12
CA ILE A 72 -17.62 -45.81 -19.36
C ILE A 72 -18.49 -46.75 -20.20
N LEU A 73 -18.72 -46.40 -21.48
CA LEU A 73 -19.47 -47.25 -22.42
C LEU A 73 -18.85 -48.66 -22.54
N THR A 74 -17.53 -48.76 -22.67
CA THR A 74 -16.85 -50.06 -22.78
C THR A 74 -16.90 -50.86 -21.49
N ILE A 75 -16.78 -50.22 -20.33
CA ILE A 75 -16.87 -50.87 -19.02
C ILE A 75 -18.28 -51.41 -18.79
N ASP A 76 -19.31 -50.58 -19.03
CA ASP A 76 -20.71 -50.99 -18.87
C ASP A 76 -21.07 -52.13 -19.82
N ARG A 77 -20.65 -52.03 -21.09
CA ARG A 77 -20.80 -53.11 -22.07
C ARG A 77 -20.13 -54.40 -21.60
N ALA A 78 -18.88 -54.33 -21.12
CA ALA A 78 -18.15 -55.50 -20.64
C ALA A 78 -18.87 -56.16 -19.45
N LEU A 79 -19.43 -55.35 -18.55
CA LEU A 79 -20.18 -55.84 -17.39
C LEU A 79 -21.53 -56.48 -17.78
N LEU A 80 -22.24 -55.95 -18.79
CA LEU A 80 -23.43 -56.60 -19.36
C LEU A 80 -23.10 -57.93 -20.05
N ALA A 81 -22.00 -57.98 -20.81
CA ALA A 81 -21.55 -59.15 -21.55
C ALA A 81 -21.11 -60.28 -20.60
N SER A 82 -20.56 -59.93 -19.44
CA SER A 82 -20.05 -60.89 -18.45
C SER A 82 -21.17 -61.60 -17.68
N TYR A 83 -22.40 -61.07 -17.70
CA TYR A 83 -23.53 -61.71 -17.02
C TYR A 83 -24.00 -62.96 -17.79
N ARG A 84 -24.06 -64.11 -17.10
CA ARG A 84 -24.63 -65.35 -17.64
C ARG A 84 -25.81 -65.85 -16.79
N SER A 85 -26.91 -66.14 -17.47
CA SER A 85 -28.15 -66.64 -16.86
C SER A 85 -27.99 -67.99 -16.17
N TYR A 86 -27.10 -68.86 -16.63
CA TYR A 86 -26.92 -70.23 -16.10
C TYR A 86 -25.77 -70.38 -15.09
N MET A 87 -25.19 -69.28 -14.59
CA MET A 87 -24.17 -69.33 -13.53
C MET A 87 -24.74 -69.77 -12.16
N SER A 88 -23.87 -70.30 -11.29
CA SER A 88 -24.23 -70.64 -9.92
C SER A 88 -24.69 -69.40 -9.12
N PRO A 89 -25.65 -69.54 -8.18
CA PRO A 89 -26.25 -68.41 -7.47
C PRO A 89 -25.21 -67.58 -6.69
N PHE A 90 -24.17 -68.21 -6.13
CA PHE A 90 -23.07 -67.49 -5.46
C PHE A 90 -22.26 -66.60 -6.40
N ARG A 91 -21.99 -67.06 -7.63
CA ARG A 91 -21.28 -66.25 -8.64
C ARG A 91 -22.16 -65.11 -9.14
N LYS A 92 -23.47 -65.33 -9.29
CA LYS A 92 -24.44 -64.29 -9.63
C LYS A 92 -24.49 -63.16 -8.59
N ILE A 93 -24.55 -63.53 -7.30
CA ILE A 93 -24.53 -62.55 -6.21
C ILE A 93 -23.19 -61.81 -6.18
N GLY A 94 -22.05 -62.52 -6.32
CA GLY A 94 -20.73 -61.89 -6.37
C GLY A 94 -20.59 -60.87 -7.51
N GLN A 95 -21.06 -61.20 -8.71
CA GLN A 95 -21.07 -60.28 -9.84
C GLN A 95 -22.00 -59.08 -9.64
N PHE A 96 -23.17 -59.31 -9.03
CA PHE A 96 -24.11 -58.24 -8.68
C PHE A 96 -23.51 -57.27 -7.65
N THR A 97 -22.88 -57.78 -6.59
CA THR A 97 -22.21 -56.98 -5.57
C THR A 97 -21.04 -56.19 -6.16
N LEU A 98 -20.20 -56.82 -6.98
CA LEU A 98 -19.10 -56.13 -7.66
C LEU A 98 -19.62 -54.96 -8.51
N ARG A 99 -20.71 -55.19 -9.27
CA ARG A 99 -21.35 -54.14 -10.07
C ARG A 99 -21.95 -53.03 -9.21
N PHE A 100 -22.59 -53.38 -8.10
CA PHE A 100 -23.15 -52.41 -7.17
C PHE A 100 -22.06 -51.51 -6.59
N VAL A 101 -20.93 -52.07 -6.16
CA VAL A 101 -19.78 -51.29 -5.66
C VAL A 101 -19.21 -50.37 -6.74
N VAL A 102 -19.02 -50.86 -7.97
CA VAL A 102 -18.57 -50.04 -9.10
C VAL A 102 -19.57 -48.93 -9.41
N ALA A 103 -20.89 -49.21 -9.36
CA ALA A 103 -21.93 -48.21 -9.59
C ALA A 103 -21.99 -47.15 -8.48
N VAL A 104 -21.69 -47.50 -7.22
CA VAL A 104 -21.56 -46.51 -6.14
C VAL A 104 -20.36 -45.58 -6.40
N LEU A 105 -19.20 -46.15 -6.77
CA LEU A 105 -18.00 -45.37 -7.07
C LEU A 105 -18.20 -44.46 -8.29
N MET A 106 -18.76 -44.99 -9.38
CA MET A 106 -19.05 -44.21 -10.59
C MET A 106 -20.16 -43.19 -10.36
N GLY A 107 -21.23 -43.57 -9.65
CA GLY A 107 -22.33 -42.68 -9.29
C GLY A 107 -21.84 -41.47 -8.49
N LEU A 108 -20.99 -41.68 -7.48
CA LEU A 108 -20.43 -40.59 -6.68
C LEU A 108 -19.51 -39.67 -7.50
N THR A 109 -18.66 -40.25 -8.33
CA THR A 109 -17.69 -39.49 -9.14
C THR A 109 -18.35 -38.70 -10.27
N ILE A 110 -19.41 -39.23 -10.89
CA ILE A 110 -20.17 -38.56 -11.96
C ILE A 110 -21.15 -37.54 -11.39
N ALA A 111 -21.78 -37.83 -10.24
CA ALA A 111 -22.75 -36.93 -9.62
C ALA A 111 -22.12 -35.58 -9.22
N HIS A 112 -20.88 -35.59 -8.70
CA HIS A 112 -20.24 -34.37 -8.20
C HIS A 112 -20.15 -33.22 -9.22
N PRO A 113 -19.52 -33.38 -10.40
CA PRO A 113 -19.48 -32.33 -11.42
C PRO A 113 -20.87 -31.96 -11.97
N LEU A 114 -21.82 -32.91 -12.02
CA LEU A 114 -23.20 -32.63 -12.45
C LEU A 114 -23.96 -31.78 -11.43
N VAL A 115 -23.75 -32.00 -10.14
CA VAL A 115 -24.34 -31.16 -9.09
C VAL A 115 -23.75 -29.76 -9.13
N LEU A 116 -22.44 -29.63 -9.37
CA LEU A 116 -21.81 -28.33 -9.60
C LEU A 116 -22.40 -27.61 -10.82
N LEU A 117 -22.65 -28.33 -11.91
CA LEU A 117 -23.32 -27.77 -13.09
C LEU A 117 -24.76 -27.33 -12.79
N LEU A 118 -25.52 -28.11 -12.02
CA LEU A 118 -26.90 -27.78 -11.64
C LEU A 118 -26.95 -26.52 -10.76
N PHE A 119 -26.03 -26.39 -9.81
CA PHE A 119 -25.97 -25.25 -8.89
C PHE A 119 -24.98 -24.16 -9.33
N ARG A 120 -24.60 -24.12 -10.61
CA ARG A 120 -23.55 -23.22 -11.12
C ARG A 120 -23.77 -21.76 -10.71
N ASP A 121 -25.00 -21.26 -10.85
CA ASP A 121 -25.32 -19.87 -10.53
C ASP A 121 -25.29 -19.62 -9.01
N THR A 122 -25.72 -20.61 -8.22
CA THR A 122 -25.69 -20.52 -6.75
C THR A 122 -24.25 -20.54 -6.24
N VAL A 123 -23.42 -21.46 -6.75
CA VAL A 123 -21.99 -21.56 -6.45
C VAL A 123 -21.27 -20.29 -6.86
N SER A 124 -21.53 -19.77 -8.06
CA SER A 124 -20.95 -18.50 -8.53
C SER A 124 -21.33 -17.33 -7.62
N SER A 125 -22.59 -17.28 -7.15
CA SER A 125 -23.03 -16.23 -6.22
C SER A 125 -22.33 -16.31 -4.85
N VAL A 126 -22.00 -17.51 -4.36
CA VAL A 126 -21.26 -17.68 -3.10
C VAL A 126 -19.81 -17.22 -3.29
N ILE A 127 -19.18 -17.60 -4.40
CA ILE A 127 -17.82 -17.17 -4.75
C ILE A 127 -17.76 -15.64 -4.91
N GLU A 128 -18.79 -15.04 -5.49
CA GLU A 128 -18.93 -13.58 -5.62
C GLU A 128 -19.05 -12.90 -4.25
N ARG A 129 -19.89 -13.41 -3.35
CA ARG A 129 -19.98 -12.88 -1.98
C ARG A 129 -18.66 -12.97 -1.22
N GLU A 130 -17.92 -14.06 -1.39
CA GLU A 130 -16.59 -14.18 -0.80
C GLU A 130 -15.61 -13.17 -1.38
N ARG A 131 -15.65 -12.97 -2.71
CA ARG A 131 -14.85 -11.95 -3.36
C ARG A 131 -15.19 -10.55 -2.84
N ASP A 132 -16.47 -10.26 -2.63
CA ASP A 132 -16.92 -8.98 -2.09
C ASP A 132 -16.48 -8.81 -0.63
N ALA A 133 -16.48 -9.88 0.17
CA ALA A 133 -15.92 -9.87 1.53
C ALA A 133 -14.41 -9.63 1.52
N ASP A 134 -13.66 -10.28 0.63
CA ASP A 134 -12.21 -10.05 0.45
C ASP A 134 -11.95 -8.59 0.02
N LEU A 135 -12.77 -8.05 -0.89
CA LEU A 135 -12.66 -6.65 -1.32
C LEU A 135 -12.99 -5.67 -0.17
N ALA A 136 -13.95 -6.00 0.69
CA ALA A 136 -14.29 -5.19 1.85
C ALA A 136 -13.12 -5.14 2.85
N THR A 137 -12.51 -6.29 3.18
CA THR A 137 -11.36 -6.34 4.10
C THR A 137 -10.17 -5.53 3.57
N VAL A 138 -9.84 -5.64 2.28
CA VAL A 138 -8.77 -4.83 1.65
C VAL A 138 -9.10 -3.33 1.66
N SER A 139 -10.37 -2.98 1.49
CA SER A 139 -10.83 -1.59 1.54
C SER A 139 -10.74 -1.02 2.97
N GLU A 140 -11.08 -1.81 3.99
CA GLU A 140 -10.93 -1.44 5.40
C GLU A 140 -9.46 -1.25 5.80
N GLU A 141 -8.57 -2.18 5.42
CA GLU A 141 -7.13 -2.05 5.62
C GLU A 141 -6.60 -0.73 5.05
N HIS A 142 -6.98 -0.42 3.81
CA HIS A 142 -6.56 0.81 3.16
C HIS A 142 -7.18 2.05 3.82
N GLN A 143 -8.44 2.01 4.26
CA GLN A 143 -9.06 3.13 4.96
C GLN A 143 -8.28 3.48 6.23
N VAL A 144 -7.85 2.48 7.01
CA VAL A 144 -7.01 2.70 8.20
C VAL A 144 -5.65 3.32 7.83
N THR A 145 -5.00 2.82 6.78
CA THR A 145 -3.73 3.40 6.30
C THR A 145 -3.91 4.82 5.78
N ASN A 146 -4.96 5.08 5.02
CA ASN A 146 -5.26 6.39 4.44
C ASN A 146 -5.52 7.41 5.56
N LEU A 147 -6.31 7.05 6.57
CA LEU A 147 -6.55 7.89 7.75
C LEU A 147 -5.25 8.26 8.48
N ARG A 148 -4.30 7.34 8.62
CA ARG A 148 -2.99 7.61 9.22
C ARG A 148 -2.16 8.57 8.37
N LEU A 149 -2.14 8.37 7.05
CA LEU A 149 -1.40 9.24 6.12
C LEU A 149 -2.02 10.64 6.04
N THR A 150 -3.36 10.75 6.01
CA THR A 150 -4.05 12.04 6.01
C THR A 150 -3.84 12.79 7.32
N ALA A 151 -3.86 12.10 8.46
CA ALA A 151 -3.57 12.71 9.75
C ALA A 151 -2.14 13.27 9.82
N ALA A 152 -1.15 12.54 9.27
CA ALA A 152 0.22 13.02 9.15
C ALA A 152 0.35 14.21 8.19
N ALA A 153 -0.39 14.21 7.07
CA ALA A 153 -0.42 15.35 6.16
C ALA A 153 -1.06 16.59 6.82
N ASP A 154 -2.11 16.40 7.62
CA ASP A 154 -2.79 17.50 8.30
C ASP A 154 -1.96 18.09 9.44
N SER A 155 -1.16 17.29 10.15
CA SER A 155 -0.22 17.83 11.14
C SER A 155 0.87 18.69 10.48
N ILE A 156 1.40 18.28 9.32
CA ILE A 156 2.37 19.09 8.55
C ILE A 156 1.71 20.39 8.08
N LYS A 157 0.47 20.36 7.58
CA LYS A 157 -0.27 21.58 7.20
C LYS A 157 -0.46 22.53 8.38
N ALA A 158 -0.77 22.00 9.56
CA ALA A 158 -0.89 22.81 10.77
C ALA A 158 0.46 23.48 11.13
N GLU A 159 1.56 22.74 11.03
CA GLU A 159 2.90 23.29 11.27
C GLU A 159 3.26 24.39 10.26
N ILE A 160 2.96 24.20 8.98
CA ILE A 160 3.12 25.24 7.93
C ILE A 160 2.34 26.50 8.31
N ALA A 161 1.09 26.37 8.74
CA ALA A 161 0.26 27.52 9.14
C ALA A 161 0.89 28.29 10.32
N THR A 162 1.43 27.58 11.32
CA THR A 162 2.13 28.24 12.44
C THR A 162 3.39 29.00 11.98
N GLN A 163 4.15 28.44 11.03
CA GLN A 163 5.34 29.10 10.50
C GLN A 163 5.00 30.31 9.62
N GLN A 164 3.91 30.23 8.84
CA GLN A 164 3.38 31.37 8.08
C GLN A 164 2.91 32.51 9.00
N GLN A 165 2.32 32.17 10.16
CA GLN A 165 1.96 33.18 11.16
C GLN A 165 3.20 33.86 11.75
N LYS A 166 4.23 33.10 12.16
CA LYS A 166 5.51 33.65 12.62
C LYS A 166 6.17 34.54 11.57
N TRP A 167 6.10 34.15 10.30
CA TRP A 167 6.56 34.97 9.18
C TRP A 167 5.81 36.30 9.12
N ASN A 168 4.47 36.29 9.18
CA ASN A 168 3.65 37.50 9.13
C ASN A 168 3.89 38.42 10.34
N ASP A 169 4.05 37.86 11.53
CA ASP A 169 4.31 38.63 12.74
C ASP A 169 5.68 39.33 12.70
N SER A 170 6.66 38.77 11.97
CA SER A 170 7.97 39.43 11.77
C SER A 170 7.89 40.77 11.01
N PHE A 171 6.77 41.10 10.35
CA PHE A 171 6.56 42.37 9.65
C PHE A 171 5.88 43.44 10.49
N LYS A 172 5.33 43.11 11.66
CA LYS A 172 4.65 44.09 12.54
C LYS A 172 5.70 44.88 13.34
N ALA A 173 5.73 46.21 13.18
CA ALA A 173 6.71 47.09 13.82
C ALA A 173 6.17 47.71 15.12
N GLU A 174 6.44 47.08 16.25
CA GLU A 174 5.99 47.53 17.59
C GLU A 174 6.76 48.76 18.13
N PHE A 175 7.85 49.18 17.47
CA PHE A 175 8.80 50.19 17.95
C PHE A 175 8.34 51.66 17.82
N LEU A 176 7.46 51.99 16.87
CA LEU A 176 7.11 53.40 16.57
C LEU A 176 6.20 54.08 17.60
N ALA A 177 5.59 53.34 18.53
CA ALA A 177 4.60 53.87 19.46
C ALA A 177 5.20 54.45 20.77
N ALA A 178 6.44 54.08 21.14
CA ALA A 178 6.99 54.40 22.46
C ALA A 178 7.81 55.70 22.51
N GLU A 179 8.40 56.15 21.40
CA GLU A 179 9.39 57.24 21.41
C GLU A 179 8.78 58.66 21.30
N ALA A 180 7.49 58.78 20.96
CA ALA A 180 6.84 60.09 20.72
C ALA A 180 6.46 60.87 22.00
N ALA A 181 6.76 60.34 23.20
CA ALA A 181 6.22 60.84 24.46
C ALA A 181 7.18 61.74 25.29
N SER A 182 8.37 62.07 24.80
CA SER A 182 9.36 62.85 25.59
C SER A 182 9.98 64.01 24.81
N SER A 183 9.23 65.08 24.63
CA SER A 183 9.76 66.36 24.15
C SER A 183 9.35 67.53 25.05
N ASP A 184 9.91 67.57 26.27
CA ASP A 184 9.90 68.80 27.08
C ASP A 184 10.95 69.77 26.54
N SER A 185 10.52 70.95 26.14
CA SER A 185 11.37 72.03 25.63
C SER A 185 11.80 72.95 26.78
N PRO A 186 13.09 73.30 26.95
CA PRO A 186 13.52 74.23 28.00
C PRO A 186 13.15 75.67 27.66
N THR A 187 12.52 76.34 28.63
CA THR A 187 12.07 77.73 28.60
C THR A 187 13.23 78.73 28.49
N ALA A 188 13.00 79.81 27.73
CA ALA A 188 13.94 80.89 27.48
C ALA A 188 14.11 81.80 28.71
N GLY A 189 15.31 81.80 29.31
CA GLY A 189 15.75 82.73 30.35
C GLY A 189 17.17 82.39 30.81
N LEU A 190 17.94 83.39 31.29
CA LEU A 190 19.23 83.14 31.94
C LEU A 190 19.01 82.25 33.15
N THR A 191 19.83 81.21 33.29
CA THR A 191 19.74 80.30 34.42
C THR A 191 20.06 81.04 35.73
N PRO A 192 19.53 80.60 36.89
CA PRO A 192 19.83 81.24 38.18
C PRO A 192 21.34 81.30 38.49
N GLU A 193 22.13 80.37 37.96
CA GLU A 193 23.59 80.37 38.07
C GLU A 193 24.23 81.49 37.24
N GLN A 194 23.79 81.69 35.99
CA GLN A 194 24.27 82.77 35.13
C GLN A 194 23.91 84.16 35.67
N GLN A 195 22.76 84.29 36.35
CA GLN A 195 22.36 85.53 37.01
C GLN A 195 23.26 85.87 38.21
N ALA A 196 23.73 84.86 38.96
CA ALA A 196 24.64 85.05 40.08
C ALA A 196 26.05 85.49 39.62
N ASP A 197 26.55 84.90 38.53
CA ASP A 197 27.86 85.23 37.96
C ASP A 197 27.91 86.62 37.33
N LEU A 198 26.85 87.03 36.63
CA LEU A 198 26.71 88.40 36.11
C LEU A 198 26.78 89.40 37.27
N LYS A 199 26.01 89.17 38.33
CA LYS A 199 25.98 90.04 39.51
C LYS A 199 27.37 90.18 40.14
N LYS A 200 28.09 89.07 40.29
CA LYS A 200 29.46 89.08 40.83
C LYS A 200 30.42 89.92 39.97
N SER A 201 30.37 89.76 38.66
CA SER A 201 31.24 90.52 37.74
C SER A 201 30.96 92.03 37.76
N VAL A 202 29.69 92.41 37.88
CA VAL A 202 29.25 93.82 37.99
C VAL A 202 29.65 94.41 39.35
N ASP A 203 29.54 93.64 40.42
CA ASP A 203 29.92 94.08 41.77
C ASP A 203 31.44 94.28 41.88
N GLU A 204 32.26 93.39 41.29
CA GLU A 204 33.72 93.55 41.23
C GLU A 204 34.15 94.79 40.40
N ALA A 205 33.51 95.03 39.25
CA ALA A 205 33.85 96.15 38.38
C ALA A 205 33.45 97.53 38.94
N THR A 206 32.41 97.59 39.78
CA THR A 206 31.88 98.85 40.33
C THR A 206 32.36 99.16 41.75
N ALA A 207 32.96 98.21 42.46
CA ALA A 207 33.34 98.34 43.87
C ALA A 207 34.19 99.59 44.17
N ALA A 208 35.27 99.81 43.42
CA ALA A 208 36.18 100.93 43.65
C ALA A 208 35.47 102.29 43.45
N PHE A 209 34.64 102.41 42.41
CA PHE A 209 33.89 103.64 42.15
C PHE A 209 32.79 103.89 43.18
N ARG A 210 32.10 102.85 43.66
CA ARG A 210 31.11 102.95 44.74
C ARG A 210 31.74 103.42 46.06
N THR A 211 32.95 102.96 46.38
CA THR A 211 33.69 103.42 47.57
C THR A 211 34.07 104.90 47.46
N SER A 212 34.56 105.34 46.30
CA SER A 212 34.84 106.77 46.05
C SER A 212 33.57 107.62 46.10
N LEU A 213 32.46 107.15 45.52
CA LEU A 213 31.16 107.85 45.54
C LEU A 213 30.67 108.06 46.97
N ALA A 214 30.70 107.02 47.81
CA ALA A 214 30.30 107.12 49.21
C ALA A 214 31.14 108.15 50.00
N SER A 215 32.44 108.27 49.68
CA SER A 215 33.31 109.26 50.31
C SER A 215 32.96 110.71 49.89
N VAL A 216 32.64 110.93 48.62
CA VAL A 216 32.23 112.24 48.09
C VAL A 216 30.83 112.62 48.58
N GLU A 217 29.91 111.65 48.68
CA GLU A 217 28.58 111.88 49.27
C GLU A 217 28.66 112.27 50.74
N SER A 218 29.58 111.68 51.51
CA SER A 218 29.84 112.10 52.90
C SER A 218 30.34 113.55 52.97
N GLN A 219 31.24 113.95 52.06
CA GLN A 219 31.73 115.33 52.00
C GLN A 219 30.61 116.33 51.64
N ILE A 220 29.72 115.97 50.70
CA ILE A 220 28.55 116.78 50.35
C ILE A 220 27.58 116.87 51.53
N ALA A 221 27.34 115.77 52.24
CA ALA A 221 26.45 115.71 53.40
C ALA A 221 26.94 116.58 54.58
N GLU A 222 28.25 116.74 54.74
CA GLU A 222 28.85 117.63 55.74
C GLU A 222 28.85 119.11 55.32
N LEU A 223 29.19 119.40 54.06
CA LEU A 223 29.33 120.78 53.56
C LEU A 223 27.98 121.46 53.29
N SER A 224 26.94 120.71 52.89
CA SER A 224 25.60 121.23 52.59
C SER A 224 24.89 121.94 53.76
N PRO A 225 24.81 121.36 54.99
CA PRO A 225 24.21 122.05 56.13
C PRO A 225 25.04 123.27 56.57
N ALA A 226 26.38 123.21 56.47
CA ALA A 226 27.24 124.35 56.78
C ALA A 226 27.03 125.50 55.78
N TYR A 227 26.95 125.20 54.48
CA TYR A 227 26.67 126.17 53.41
C TYR A 227 25.29 126.82 53.59
N SER A 228 24.23 126.03 53.78
CA SER A 228 22.86 126.56 53.95
C SER A 228 22.70 127.42 55.21
N LYS A 229 23.37 127.06 56.31
CA LYS A 229 23.42 127.89 57.52
C LYS A 229 24.13 129.22 57.25
N LEU A 230 25.31 129.20 56.63
CA LEU A 230 26.07 130.43 56.34
C LEU A 230 25.35 131.34 55.34
N GLN A 231 24.62 130.74 54.39
CA GLN A 231 23.81 131.47 53.42
C GLN A 231 22.60 132.15 54.07
N SER A 232 21.92 131.49 55.02
CA SER A 232 20.82 132.12 55.77
C SER A 232 21.30 133.21 56.72
N GLU A 233 22.45 133.03 57.38
CA GLU A 233 23.09 134.09 58.17
C GLU A 233 23.51 135.29 57.31
N LEU A 234 24.08 135.05 56.13
CA LEU A 234 24.45 136.10 55.18
C LEU A 234 23.22 136.86 54.68
N ALA A 235 22.12 136.18 54.36
CA ALA A 235 20.87 136.82 53.97
C ALA A 235 20.29 137.68 55.12
N PHE A 236 20.33 137.18 56.36
CA PHE A 236 19.91 137.93 57.55
C PHE A 236 20.74 139.21 57.72
N TRP A 237 22.07 139.11 57.71
CA TRP A 237 22.94 140.27 57.88
C TRP A 237 22.89 141.25 56.69
N GLN A 238 22.62 140.76 55.48
CA GLN A 238 22.36 141.62 54.32
C GLN A 238 21.09 142.45 54.53
N SER A 239 20.01 141.84 55.01
CA SER A 239 18.78 142.55 55.31
C SER A 239 18.95 143.59 56.44
N GLU A 240 19.74 143.28 57.47
CA GLU A 240 20.05 144.24 58.55
C GLU A 240 20.94 145.38 58.07
N PHE A 241 21.91 145.11 57.20
CA PHE A 241 22.75 146.13 56.57
C PHE A 241 21.93 147.08 55.68
N GLU A 242 21.00 146.53 54.88
CA GLU A 242 20.08 147.31 54.04
C GLU A 242 19.11 148.16 54.89
N ARG A 243 18.60 147.62 56.00
CA ARG A 243 17.75 148.39 56.94
C ARG A 243 18.47 149.57 57.57
N GLU A 244 19.74 149.42 57.93
CA GLU A 244 20.58 150.50 58.46
C GLU A 244 20.88 151.57 57.40
N LEU A 245 21.19 151.16 56.17
CA LEU A 245 21.38 152.08 55.03
C LEU A 245 20.14 152.91 54.73
N ASN A 246 18.95 152.30 54.86
CA ASN A 246 17.67 152.94 54.60
C ASN A 246 17.16 153.82 55.76
N GLY A 247 17.94 154.02 56.83
CA GLY A 247 17.66 155.01 57.89
C GLY A 247 16.55 154.64 58.87
N GLN A 248 16.05 153.39 58.86
CA GLN A 248 14.89 152.95 59.65
C GLN A 248 15.10 152.91 61.18
N ARG A 249 16.34 153.12 61.66
CA ARG A 249 16.67 153.12 63.11
C ARG A 249 17.44 154.33 63.62
N SER A 250 18.36 154.91 62.85
CA SER A 250 19.15 156.08 63.29
C SER A 250 18.60 157.42 62.79
N GLY A 251 17.55 157.41 61.96
CA GLY A 251 16.92 158.61 61.43
C GLY A 251 17.71 159.35 60.35
N MET A 252 18.90 158.86 59.95
CA MET A 252 19.69 159.40 58.83
C MET A 252 20.04 158.31 57.83
N ALA A 253 19.85 158.60 56.54
CA ALA A 253 20.26 157.73 55.44
C ALA A 253 21.76 157.93 55.13
N GLY A 254 22.53 156.84 55.13
CA GLY A 254 23.96 156.87 54.81
C GLY A 254 24.80 155.91 55.65
N GLU A 255 26.07 155.71 55.26
CA GLU A 255 26.99 154.80 55.95
C GLU A 255 27.42 155.35 57.32
N GLY A 256 26.59 155.12 58.35
CA GLY A 256 26.97 155.35 59.74
C GLY A 256 28.03 154.35 60.24
N PRO A 257 28.66 154.60 61.40
CA PRO A 257 29.71 153.74 61.97
C PRO A 257 29.30 152.26 62.09
N ARG A 258 28.02 152.01 62.41
CA ARG A 258 27.45 150.66 62.55
C ARG A 258 27.25 149.95 61.22
N ALA A 259 26.87 150.66 60.16
CA ALA A 259 26.77 150.07 58.83
C ALA A 259 28.17 149.62 58.35
N LYS A 260 29.19 150.44 58.59
CA LYS A 260 30.58 150.10 58.25
C LYS A 260 31.08 148.86 58.99
N SER A 261 30.75 148.71 60.28
CA SER A 261 31.10 147.51 61.05
C SER A 261 30.31 146.26 60.64
N ILE A 262 29.03 146.38 60.24
CA ILE A 262 28.28 145.24 59.68
C ILE A 262 28.91 144.79 58.34
N ARG A 263 29.33 145.73 57.49
CA ARG A 263 30.02 145.41 56.23
C ARG A 263 31.34 144.67 56.48
N SER A 264 32.24 145.25 57.28
CA SER A 264 33.56 144.66 57.54
C SER A 264 33.51 143.40 58.40
N ASP A 265 32.74 143.40 59.49
CA ASP A 265 32.82 142.37 60.52
C ASP A 265 31.84 141.22 60.28
N GLN A 266 30.75 141.45 59.51
CA GLN A 266 29.70 140.44 59.34
C GLN A 266 29.49 140.00 57.88
N LEU A 267 29.62 140.90 56.89
CA LEU A 267 29.32 140.58 55.49
C LEU A 267 30.52 140.09 54.68
N ASP A 268 31.67 140.77 54.76
CA ASP A 268 32.78 140.52 53.83
C ASP A 268 33.40 139.11 53.99
N TRP A 269 33.59 138.65 55.24
CA TRP A 269 34.08 137.30 55.48
C TRP A 269 33.04 136.23 55.12
N ARG A 270 31.74 136.43 55.42
CA ARG A 270 30.68 135.48 55.05
C ARG A 270 30.49 135.39 53.54
N ARG A 271 30.64 136.50 52.80
CA ARG A 271 30.61 136.50 51.32
C ARG A 271 31.75 135.68 50.74
N THR A 272 32.94 135.81 51.32
CA THR A 272 34.12 135.05 50.90
C THR A 272 33.96 133.57 51.24
N GLU A 273 33.44 133.26 52.42
CA GLU A 273 33.26 131.88 52.89
C GLU A 273 32.11 131.15 52.18
N VAL A 274 30.99 131.82 51.89
CA VAL A 274 29.91 131.27 51.04
C VAL A 274 30.41 130.99 49.64
N LYS A 275 31.24 131.86 49.04
CA LYS A 275 31.85 131.59 47.73
C LYS A 275 32.78 130.38 47.77
N ARG A 276 33.59 130.25 48.83
CA ARG A 276 34.51 129.11 49.02
C ARG A 276 33.75 127.79 49.19
N LEU A 277 32.75 127.76 50.08
CA LEU A 277 31.92 126.58 50.32
C LEU A 277 31.05 126.23 49.11
N GLY A 278 30.53 127.22 48.38
CA GLY A 278 29.80 127.01 47.12
C GLY A 278 30.68 126.36 46.06
N ALA A 279 31.89 126.88 45.84
CA ALA A 279 32.84 126.29 44.90
C ALA A 279 33.26 124.85 45.28
N LEU A 280 33.40 124.55 46.58
CA LEU A 280 33.67 123.17 47.05
C LEU A 280 32.47 122.24 46.84
N LEU A 281 31.25 122.71 47.07
CA LEU A 281 30.03 121.93 46.85
C LEU A 281 29.80 121.66 45.36
N ASP A 282 30.06 122.65 44.50
CA ASP A 282 29.99 122.51 43.05
C ASP A 282 31.03 121.50 42.53
N ALA A 283 32.27 121.57 43.04
CA ALA A 283 33.32 120.62 42.71
C ALA A 283 32.99 119.18 43.16
N ALA A 284 32.51 119.01 44.40
CA ALA A 284 32.10 117.71 44.92
C ALA A 284 30.87 117.15 44.18
N SER A 285 29.92 118.00 43.80
CA SER A 285 28.74 117.60 43.01
C SER A 285 29.11 117.19 41.58
N ALA A 286 30.07 117.88 40.96
CA ALA A 286 30.62 117.50 39.67
C ALA A 286 31.36 116.16 39.75
N GLU A 287 32.17 115.95 40.79
CA GLU A 287 32.88 114.69 41.04
C GLU A 287 31.90 113.52 41.25
N LYS A 288 30.83 113.74 42.02
CA LYS A 288 29.74 112.76 42.19
C LYS A 288 29.14 112.35 40.85
N SER A 289 28.72 113.32 40.04
CA SER A 289 28.12 113.04 38.71
C SER A 289 29.08 112.32 37.77
N GLY A 290 30.38 112.63 37.83
CA GLY A 290 31.41 111.94 37.07
C GLY A 290 31.63 110.50 37.52
N LEU A 291 31.56 110.23 38.83
CA LEU A 291 31.63 108.87 39.38
C LEU A 291 30.40 108.05 39.03
N ASP A 292 29.19 108.63 39.07
CA ASP A 292 27.96 107.97 38.63
C ASP A 292 28.01 107.57 37.15
N SER A 293 28.53 108.44 36.28
CA SER A 293 28.75 108.09 34.86
C SER A 293 29.72 106.91 34.72
N ARG A 294 30.85 106.94 35.44
CA ARG A 294 31.86 105.86 35.40
C ARG A 294 31.31 104.53 35.94
N ILE A 295 30.46 104.57 36.96
CA ILE A 295 29.77 103.37 37.47
C ILE A 295 28.87 102.80 36.38
N ASN A 296 28.05 103.61 35.73
CA ASN A 296 27.18 103.15 34.65
C ASN A 296 27.96 102.60 33.45
N ASP A 297 29.05 103.26 33.06
CA ASP A 297 29.93 102.80 31.98
C ASP A 297 30.62 101.47 32.34
N ALA A 298 31.09 101.32 33.60
CA ALA A 298 31.68 100.09 34.10
C ALA A 298 30.65 98.94 34.18
N MET A 299 29.41 99.23 34.60
CA MET A 299 28.31 98.25 34.60
C MET A 299 28.02 97.78 33.18
N LYS A 300 27.88 98.70 32.23
CA LYS A 300 27.63 98.38 30.82
C LYS A 300 28.76 97.53 30.22
N ALA A 301 30.01 97.92 30.45
CA ALA A 301 31.16 97.17 29.97
C ALA A 301 31.23 95.74 30.57
N ALA A 302 30.89 95.58 31.86
CA ALA A 302 30.84 94.27 32.50
C ALA A 302 29.69 93.40 31.94
N THR A 303 28.52 93.97 31.69
CA THR A 303 27.39 93.26 31.05
C THR A 303 27.73 92.85 29.61
N ASP A 304 28.27 93.76 28.80
CA ASP A 304 28.66 93.47 27.42
C ASP A 304 29.73 92.35 27.34
N ALA A 305 30.70 92.37 28.27
CA ALA A 305 31.72 91.31 28.36
C ALA A 305 31.15 89.96 28.79
N PHE A 306 30.13 89.95 29.65
CA PHE A 306 29.44 88.73 30.08
C PHE A 306 28.57 88.15 28.96
N ASP A 307 27.82 88.99 28.23
CA ASP A 307 27.02 88.59 27.07
C ASP A 307 27.88 87.99 25.96
N LEU A 308 29.08 88.55 25.72
CA LEU A 308 30.04 87.99 24.77
C LEU A 308 30.52 86.58 25.17
N ARG A 309 30.77 86.35 26.47
CA ARG A 309 31.14 85.02 26.99
C ARG A 309 29.98 84.03 26.87
N LEU A 310 28.77 84.43 27.24
CA LEU A 310 27.57 83.61 27.06
C LEU A 310 27.33 83.24 25.60
N ALA A 311 27.51 84.17 24.67
CA ALA A 311 27.38 83.89 23.24
C ALA A 311 28.46 82.90 22.75
N ALA A 312 29.69 83.02 23.23
CA ALA A 312 30.78 82.08 22.90
C ALA A 312 30.52 80.67 23.47
N ASP A 313 30.04 80.56 24.70
CA ASP A 313 29.70 79.28 25.31
C ASP A 313 28.45 78.65 24.69
N ALA A 314 27.44 79.47 24.33
CA ALA A 314 26.28 79.02 23.57
C ALA A 314 26.67 78.48 22.19
N ALA A 315 27.63 79.10 21.51
CA ALA A 315 28.15 78.62 20.22
C ALA A 315 28.87 77.26 20.36
N LYS A 316 29.72 77.09 21.38
CA LYS A 316 30.38 75.80 21.68
C LYS A 316 29.36 74.71 22.01
N ASN A 317 28.41 75.02 22.89
CA ASN A 317 27.35 74.08 23.26
C ASN A 317 26.47 73.72 22.06
N ALA A 318 26.23 74.64 21.14
CA ALA A 318 25.51 74.37 19.90
C ALA A 318 26.29 73.44 18.95
N GLU A 319 27.61 73.58 18.85
CA GLU A 319 28.46 72.65 18.08
C GLU A 319 28.52 71.25 18.71
N GLU A 320 28.67 71.17 20.04
CA GLU A 320 28.62 69.91 20.76
C GLU A 320 27.24 69.25 20.64
N ALA A 321 26.15 70.02 20.75
CA ALA A 321 24.79 69.53 20.54
C ALA A 321 24.57 69.00 19.11
N LYS A 322 25.09 69.68 18.09
CA LYS A 322 25.08 69.17 16.70
C LYS A 322 25.85 67.86 16.58
N ARG A 323 27.05 67.78 17.15
CA ARG A 323 27.88 66.57 17.14
C ARG A 323 27.18 65.40 17.86
N ILE A 324 26.56 65.66 19.00
CA ILE A 324 25.78 64.66 19.75
C ILE A 324 24.54 64.24 18.96
N ALA A 325 23.84 65.18 18.32
CA ALA A 325 22.68 64.88 17.47
C ALA A 325 23.08 64.01 16.26
N ASP A 326 24.20 64.32 15.61
CA ASP A 326 24.75 63.53 14.51
C ASP A 326 25.19 62.14 14.96
N LEU A 327 25.87 62.03 16.11
CA LEU A 327 26.22 60.75 16.73
C LEU A 327 24.97 59.93 17.06
N ARG A 328 23.95 60.54 17.68
CA ARG A 328 22.67 59.88 17.96
C ARG A 328 22.00 59.40 16.67
N ARG A 329 21.98 60.21 15.63
CA ARG A 329 21.42 59.84 14.32
C ARG A 329 22.18 58.67 13.70
N ARG A 330 23.51 58.65 13.75
CA ARG A 330 24.33 57.52 13.28
C ARG A 330 24.07 56.26 14.08
N ILE A 331 24.03 56.34 15.41
CA ILE A 331 23.72 55.20 16.28
C ILE A 331 22.33 54.64 15.97
N GLN A 332 21.32 55.51 15.80
CA GLN A 332 19.97 55.09 15.41
C GLN A 332 19.95 54.43 14.03
N GLN A 333 20.70 54.96 13.06
CA GLN A 333 20.83 54.36 11.73
C GLN A 333 21.50 52.99 11.78
N ASP A 334 22.59 52.85 12.54
CA ASP A 334 23.32 51.58 12.70
C ASP A 334 22.46 50.54 13.43
N GLN A 335 21.77 50.94 14.50
CA GLN A 335 20.82 50.08 15.21
C GLN A 335 19.68 49.62 14.29
N ALA A 336 19.11 50.53 13.49
CA ALA A 336 18.09 50.19 12.51
C ALA A 336 18.62 49.22 11.43
N ALA A 337 19.83 49.44 10.92
CA ALA A 337 20.45 48.58 9.92
C ALA A 337 20.76 47.17 10.46
N GLN A 338 21.29 47.07 11.68
CA GLN A 338 21.53 45.80 12.36
C GLN A 338 20.22 45.06 12.61
N PHE A 339 19.19 45.75 13.08
CA PHE A 339 17.87 45.17 13.31
C PHE A 339 17.25 44.63 12.01
N VAL A 340 17.29 45.40 10.92
CA VAL A 340 16.80 44.95 9.60
C VAL A 340 17.57 43.72 9.12
N THR A 341 18.89 43.69 9.33
CA THR A 341 19.73 42.53 8.95
C THR A 341 19.37 41.28 9.75
N GLN A 342 19.20 41.41 11.07
CA GLN A 342 18.77 40.30 11.95
C GLN A 342 17.36 39.81 11.58
N GLN A 343 16.40 40.72 11.39
CA GLN A 343 15.04 40.37 10.95
C GLN A 343 15.04 39.66 9.60
N ASN A 344 15.82 40.12 8.63
CA ASN A 344 15.95 39.47 7.34
C ASN A 344 16.57 38.05 7.46
N GLY A 345 17.51 37.85 8.38
CA GLY A 345 18.07 36.53 8.68
C GLY A 345 17.03 35.57 9.28
N ILE A 346 16.26 36.04 10.26
CA ILE A 346 15.16 35.26 10.88
C ILE A 346 14.11 34.89 9.81
N ARG A 347 13.72 35.86 8.98
CA ARG A 347 12.83 35.63 7.85
C ARG A 347 13.40 34.55 6.93
N ALA A 348 14.62 34.70 6.44
CA ALA A 348 15.23 33.71 5.56
C ALA A 348 15.21 32.27 6.14
N ALA A 349 15.48 32.13 7.45
CA ALA A 349 15.39 30.85 8.14
C ALA A 349 13.95 30.29 8.20
N ILE A 350 12.95 31.12 8.55
CA ILE A 350 11.53 30.72 8.55
C ILE A 350 11.10 30.30 7.13
N ARG A 351 11.51 31.03 6.10
CA ARG A 351 11.21 30.70 4.70
C ARG A 351 11.78 29.34 4.31
N GLN A 352 13.04 29.07 4.65
CA GLN A 352 13.66 27.77 4.40
C GLN A 352 12.89 26.65 5.11
N GLN A 353 12.44 26.88 6.35
CA GLN A 353 11.66 25.91 7.11
C GLN A 353 10.27 25.65 6.49
N ILE A 354 9.60 26.70 5.99
CA ILE A 354 8.34 26.57 5.23
C ILE A 354 8.57 25.78 3.95
N ASP A 355 9.64 26.07 3.20
CA ASP A 355 9.96 25.37 1.95
C ASP A 355 10.23 23.87 2.21
N THR A 356 10.90 23.52 3.31
CA THR A 356 11.08 22.11 3.71
C THR A 356 9.76 21.43 4.07
N LEU A 357 8.89 22.09 4.85
CA LEU A 357 7.60 21.53 5.23
C LEU A 357 6.67 21.38 4.02
N LEU A 358 6.73 22.29 3.05
CA LEU A 358 5.98 22.16 1.79
C LEU A 358 6.45 20.97 0.96
N ALA A 359 7.76 20.71 0.93
CA ALA A 359 8.30 19.52 0.28
C ALA A 359 7.86 18.23 1.00
N ASP A 360 7.84 18.23 2.34
CA ASP A 360 7.36 17.10 3.14
C ASP A 360 5.85 16.85 2.92
N LEU A 361 5.05 17.91 2.89
CA LEU A 361 3.61 17.84 2.58
C LEU A 361 3.38 17.23 1.19
N LYS A 362 4.17 17.63 0.20
CA LYS A 362 4.08 17.08 -1.16
C LYS A 362 4.38 15.58 -1.16
N ARG A 363 5.44 15.14 -0.46
CA ARG A 363 5.75 13.70 -0.33
C ARG A 363 4.61 12.93 0.33
N ALA A 364 4.03 13.47 1.41
CA ALA A 364 2.88 12.84 2.06
C ALA A 364 1.65 12.73 1.12
N GLN A 365 1.40 13.75 0.28
CA GLN A 365 0.34 13.69 -0.73
C GLN A 365 0.63 12.64 -1.82
N ASP A 366 1.88 12.56 -2.27
CA ASP A 366 2.32 11.55 -3.24
C ASP A 366 2.19 10.13 -2.65
N ASP A 367 2.49 9.92 -1.36
CA ASP A 367 2.31 8.65 -0.65
C ASP A 367 0.82 8.24 -0.56
N ILE A 368 -0.08 9.19 -0.29
CA ILE A 368 -1.53 8.95 -0.30
C ILE A 368 -2.00 8.55 -1.71
N ALA A 369 -1.53 9.25 -2.74
CA ALA A 369 -1.84 8.94 -4.13
C ALA A 369 -1.33 7.53 -4.51
N ALA A 370 -0.09 7.21 -4.16
CA ALA A 370 0.52 5.89 -4.40
C ALA A 370 -0.25 4.77 -3.67
N ALA A 371 -0.64 4.99 -2.41
CA ALA A 371 -1.43 4.03 -1.66
C ALA A 371 -2.81 3.79 -2.31
N SER A 372 -3.47 4.85 -2.81
CA SER A 372 -4.76 4.73 -3.49
C SER A 372 -4.64 4.00 -4.84
N ALA A 373 -3.57 4.25 -5.60
CA ALA A 373 -3.26 3.54 -6.82
C ALA A 373 -2.96 2.06 -6.57
N ALA A 374 -2.22 1.75 -5.49
CA ALA A 374 -1.95 0.39 -5.06
C ALA A 374 -3.26 -0.36 -4.71
N LEU A 375 -4.19 0.28 -3.99
CA LEU A 375 -5.52 -0.29 -3.72
C LEU A 375 -6.29 -0.54 -5.02
N ALA A 376 -6.32 0.42 -5.95
CA ALA A 376 -6.99 0.24 -7.23
C ALA A 376 -6.42 -0.96 -8.00
N SER A 377 -5.10 -1.12 -8.02
CA SER A 377 -4.44 -2.27 -8.65
C SER A 377 -4.77 -3.60 -7.95
N ARG A 378 -4.74 -3.64 -6.60
CA ARG A 378 -5.03 -4.84 -5.80
C ARG A 378 -6.49 -5.27 -5.93
N THR A 379 -7.43 -4.33 -5.89
CA THR A 379 -8.86 -4.61 -6.08
C THR A 379 -9.16 -5.01 -7.52
N ALA A 380 -8.49 -4.44 -8.52
CA ALA A 380 -8.60 -4.90 -9.91
C ALA A 380 -8.07 -6.33 -10.08
N ALA A 381 -6.93 -6.67 -9.46
CA ALA A 381 -6.36 -8.02 -9.48
C ALA A 381 -7.32 -9.04 -8.84
N LEU A 382 -7.91 -8.71 -7.68
CA LEU A 382 -8.89 -9.57 -6.99
C LEU A 382 -10.17 -9.76 -7.82
N ARG A 383 -10.62 -8.74 -8.55
CA ARG A 383 -11.78 -8.87 -9.47
C ARG A 383 -11.46 -9.68 -10.72
N ALA A 384 -10.22 -9.60 -11.22
CA ALA A 384 -9.78 -10.30 -12.42
C ALA A 384 -9.44 -11.78 -12.17
N GLU A 385 -9.22 -12.19 -10.91
CA GLU A 385 -8.88 -13.56 -10.54
C GLU A 385 -10.00 -14.55 -10.95
N PRO A 386 -9.74 -15.47 -11.91
CA PRO A 386 -10.74 -16.43 -12.34
C PRO A 386 -10.90 -17.55 -11.30
N ARG A 387 -11.85 -17.37 -10.37
CA ARG A 387 -12.23 -18.39 -9.37
C ARG A 387 -13.13 -19.49 -9.96
N ARG A 388 -12.69 -20.08 -11.09
CA ARG A 388 -13.43 -21.11 -11.84
C ARG A 388 -13.02 -22.54 -11.52
N ASP A 389 -11.93 -22.73 -10.78
CA ASP A 389 -11.38 -24.05 -10.46
C ASP A 389 -12.42 -24.95 -9.75
N ILE A 390 -12.37 -26.25 -10.07
CA ILE A 390 -13.28 -27.25 -9.50
C ILE A 390 -13.13 -27.35 -7.99
N LEU A 391 -11.92 -27.10 -7.44
CA LEU A 391 -11.69 -27.08 -6.00
C LEU A 391 -12.43 -25.92 -5.35
N THR A 392 -12.32 -24.71 -5.90
CA THR A 392 -13.02 -23.53 -5.41
C THR A 392 -14.53 -23.70 -5.48
N GLN A 393 -15.05 -24.27 -6.59
CA GLN A 393 -16.47 -24.57 -6.73
C GLN A 393 -16.94 -25.63 -5.73
N THR A 394 -16.14 -26.68 -5.51
CA THR A 394 -16.45 -27.74 -4.53
C THR A 394 -16.48 -27.18 -3.11
N LEU A 395 -15.54 -26.30 -2.78
CA LEU A 395 -15.44 -25.69 -1.46
C LEU A 395 -16.58 -24.69 -1.23
N ALA A 396 -16.98 -23.92 -2.24
CA ALA A 396 -18.17 -23.09 -2.19
C ALA A 396 -19.46 -23.92 -2.06
N LEU A 397 -19.55 -25.08 -2.72
CA LEU A 397 -20.65 -26.03 -2.55
C LEU A 397 -20.68 -26.61 -1.12
N HIS A 398 -19.51 -26.93 -0.54
CA HIS A 398 -19.44 -27.43 0.83
C HIS A 398 -19.90 -26.38 1.84
N ARG A 399 -19.49 -25.12 1.67
CA ARG A 399 -20.00 -24.00 2.49
C ARG A 399 -21.50 -23.80 2.34
N LEU A 400 -22.06 -24.06 1.15
CA LEU A 400 -23.50 -24.06 0.94
C LEU A 400 -24.18 -25.15 1.77
N PHE A 401 -23.55 -26.31 1.96
CA PHE A 401 -24.08 -27.39 2.80
C PHE A 401 -23.92 -27.13 4.31
N ASP A 402 -22.86 -26.43 4.72
CA ASP A 402 -22.60 -26.08 6.12
C ASP A 402 -23.47 -24.94 6.64
N ALA A 403 -24.00 -24.09 5.74
CA ALA A 403 -24.97 -23.07 6.12
C ALA A 403 -26.17 -23.74 6.79
N HIS A 404 -26.49 -23.43 8.05
CA HIS A 404 -27.64 -24.03 8.76
C HIS A 404 -29.01 -23.48 8.29
N ASP A 405 -29.18 -23.28 6.99
CA ASP A 405 -30.34 -22.69 6.35
C ASP A 405 -31.15 -23.75 5.56
N ALA A 406 -32.43 -23.46 5.30
CA ALA A 406 -33.30 -24.31 4.50
C ALA A 406 -32.78 -24.55 3.06
N ARG A 407 -31.90 -23.68 2.53
CA ARG A 407 -31.26 -23.86 1.23
C ARG A 407 -30.19 -24.94 1.24
N ALA A 408 -29.48 -25.10 2.36
CA ALA A 408 -28.43 -26.08 2.51
C ALA A 408 -28.98 -27.50 2.58
N SER A 409 -30.04 -27.70 3.37
CA SER A 409 -30.73 -28.99 3.45
C SER A 409 -31.32 -29.42 2.10
N PHE A 410 -31.84 -28.47 1.33
CA PHE A 410 -32.31 -28.68 -0.04
C PHE A 410 -31.16 -29.09 -0.97
N ALA A 411 -30.03 -28.38 -0.94
CA ALA A 411 -28.89 -28.66 -1.80
C ALA A 411 -28.25 -30.03 -1.48
N PHE A 412 -28.09 -30.36 -0.20
CA PHE A 412 -27.58 -31.66 0.24
C PHE A 412 -28.53 -32.81 -0.17
N SER A 413 -29.84 -32.62 0.02
CA SER A 413 -30.84 -33.61 -0.39
C SER A 413 -30.85 -33.80 -1.91
N THR A 414 -30.69 -32.72 -2.67
CA THR A 414 -30.57 -32.78 -4.14
C THR A 414 -29.31 -33.55 -4.57
N TYR A 415 -28.17 -33.30 -3.92
CA TYR A 415 -26.93 -34.07 -4.14
C TYR A 415 -27.12 -35.56 -3.86
N ALA A 416 -27.75 -35.91 -2.73
CA ALA A 416 -28.01 -37.30 -2.36
C ALA A 416 -28.99 -37.99 -3.33
N ILE A 417 -30.06 -37.29 -3.73
CA ILE A 417 -31.06 -37.79 -4.69
C ILE A 417 -30.42 -38.02 -6.06
N LEU A 418 -29.60 -37.08 -6.55
CA LEU A 418 -28.91 -37.23 -7.83
C LEU A 418 -27.92 -38.39 -7.81
N THR A 419 -27.15 -38.53 -6.73
CA THR A 419 -26.21 -39.64 -6.56
C THR A 419 -26.94 -40.99 -6.57
N LEU A 420 -28.06 -41.07 -5.85
CA LEU A 420 -28.90 -42.28 -5.82
C LEU A 420 -29.55 -42.56 -7.18
N LEU A 421 -29.95 -41.52 -7.91
CA LEU A 421 -30.50 -41.63 -9.26
C LEU A 421 -29.46 -42.19 -10.25
N PHE A 422 -28.22 -41.71 -10.23
CA PHE A 422 -27.16 -42.23 -11.12
C PHE A 422 -26.81 -43.67 -10.79
N MET A 423 -26.67 -43.98 -9.50
CA MET A 423 -26.47 -45.34 -9.04
C MET A 423 -27.62 -46.28 -9.48
N LEU A 424 -28.87 -45.80 -9.43
CA LEU A 424 -30.02 -46.55 -9.94
C LEU A 424 -29.88 -46.76 -11.46
N VAL A 425 -29.65 -45.70 -12.23
CA VAL A 425 -29.54 -45.75 -13.70
C VAL A 425 -28.44 -46.73 -14.15
N ASP A 426 -27.28 -46.72 -13.48
CA ASP A 426 -26.15 -47.61 -13.79
C ASP A 426 -26.45 -49.08 -13.45
N THR A 427 -27.33 -49.33 -12.47
CA THR A 427 -27.71 -50.68 -12.04
C THR A 427 -28.95 -51.22 -12.74
N ILE A 428 -29.77 -50.37 -13.39
CA ILE A 428 -30.98 -50.78 -14.15
C ILE A 428 -30.70 -51.97 -15.09
N PRO A 429 -29.68 -51.96 -15.97
CA PRO A 429 -29.49 -53.04 -16.93
C PRO A 429 -29.26 -54.40 -16.24
N LEU A 430 -28.47 -54.40 -15.16
CA LEU A 430 -28.18 -55.62 -14.41
C LEU A 430 -29.36 -56.07 -13.56
N VAL A 431 -30.04 -55.13 -12.89
CA VAL A 431 -31.24 -55.40 -12.09
C VAL A 431 -32.31 -56.04 -12.96
N VAL A 432 -32.61 -55.44 -14.12
CA VAL A 432 -33.59 -56.01 -15.06
C VAL A 432 -33.13 -57.39 -15.54
N LYS A 433 -31.86 -57.57 -15.88
CA LYS A 433 -31.34 -58.88 -16.32
C LYS A 433 -31.35 -59.93 -15.21
N PHE A 434 -31.19 -59.52 -13.95
CA PHE A 434 -31.24 -60.39 -12.77
C PHE A 434 -32.66 -60.89 -12.46
N PHE A 435 -33.67 -60.03 -12.64
CA PHE A 435 -35.08 -60.38 -12.40
C PHE A 435 -35.78 -61.02 -13.62
N CYS A 436 -35.25 -60.89 -14.83
CA CYS A 436 -35.81 -61.55 -16.01
C CYS A 436 -35.46 -63.04 -16.06
N ALA A 437 -36.42 -63.87 -16.47
CA ALA A 437 -36.17 -65.28 -16.78
C ALA A 437 -35.17 -65.44 -17.95
N PRO A 438 -34.39 -66.53 -17.98
CA PRO A 438 -33.46 -66.82 -19.08
C PRO A 438 -34.22 -66.92 -20.41
N GLY A 439 -33.73 -66.21 -21.42
CA GLY A 439 -34.36 -66.15 -22.73
C GLY A 439 -33.81 -67.18 -23.74
N PRO A 440 -34.41 -67.29 -24.94
CA PRO A 440 -33.92 -68.16 -26.02
C PRO A 440 -32.50 -67.86 -26.48
N TYR A 441 -32.04 -66.61 -26.32
CA TYR A 441 -30.64 -66.29 -26.60
C TYR A 441 -29.71 -66.85 -25.51
N ASP A 442 -30.10 -66.75 -24.24
CA ASP A 442 -29.31 -67.26 -23.12
C ASP A 442 -29.13 -68.78 -23.21
N THR A 443 -30.17 -69.52 -23.65
CA THR A 443 -30.11 -70.97 -23.86
C THR A 443 -29.20 -71.37 -25.02
N LEU A 444 -29.22 -70.61 -26.13
CA LEU A 444 -28.33 -70.86 -27.26
C LEU A 444 -26.87 -70.67 -26.87
N VAL A 445 -26.57 -69.60 -26.15
CA VAL A 445 -25.20 -69.33 -25.68
C VAL A 445 -24.74 -70.35 -24.65
N ASP A 446 -25.62 -70.78 -23.73
CA ASP A 446 -25.30 -71.83 -22.77
C ASP A 446 -25.01 -73.17 -23.44
N ARG A 447 -25.81 -73.55 -24.45
CA ARG A 447 -25.56 -74.74 -25.26
C ARG A 447 -24.18 -74.69 -25.92
N ASP A 448 -23.85 -73.59 -26.58
CA ASP A 448 -22.55 -73.43 -27.24
C ASP A 448 -21.39 -73.49 -26.23
N GLU A 449 -21.54 -72.88 -25.05
CA GLU A 449 -20.56 -72.98 -23.97
C GLU A 449 -20.39 -74.40 -23.45
N MET A 450 -21.49 -75.12 -23.25
CA MET A 450 -21.46 -76.49 -22.74
C MET A 450 -20.84 -77.45 -23.75
N THR A 451 -21.13 -77.29 -25.05
CA THR A 451 -20.45 -78.03 -26.12
C THR A 451 -18.96 -77.72 -26.13
N PHE A 452 -18.57 -76.44 -26.09
CA PHE A 452 -17.16 -76.06 -26.05
C PHE A 452 -16.43 -76.60 -24.82
N LYS A 453 -17.05 -76.54 -23.63
CA LYS A 453 -16.49 -77.10 -22.39
C LYS A 453 -16.37 -78.62 -22.46
N ALA A 454 -17.36 -79.32 -23.02
CA ALA A 454 -17.34 -80.77 -23.18
C ALA A 454 -16.24 -81.20 -24.16
N ASP A 455 -16.12 -80.52 -25.31
CA ASP A 455 -15.08 -80.77 -26.31
C ASP A 455 -13.68 -80.52 -25.72
N HIS A 456 -13.51 -79.41 -25.01
CA HIS A 456 -12.24 -79.08 -24.35
C HIS A 456 -11.88 -80.10 -23.26
N HIS A 457 -12.85 -80.52 -22.46
CA HIS A 457 -12.62 -81.51 -21.40
C HIS A 457 -12.33 -82.90 -22.00
N GLY A 458 -13.08 -83.32 -23.01
CA GLY A 458 -12.86 -84.58 -23.73
C GLY A 458 -11.46 -84.63 -24.35
N PHE A 459 -11.02 -83.53 -24.97
CA PHE A 459 -9.66 -83.39 -25.48
C PHE A 459 -8.62 -83.50 -24.37
N ARG A 460 -8.76 -82.78 -23.26
CA ARG A 460 -7.79 -82.86 -22.14
C ARG A 460 -7.67 -84.26 -21.57
N HIS A 461 -8.79 -84.99 -21.43
CA HIS A 461 -8.78 -86.37 -20.95
C HIS A 461 -8.13 -87.33 -21.95
N ALA A 462 -8.49 -87.25 -23.24
CA ALA A 462 -7.87 -88.05 -24.28
C ALA A 462 -6.36 -87.79 -24.38
N HIS A 463 -5.95 -86.53 -24.28
CA HIS A 463 -4.54 -86.13 -24.29
C HIS A 463 -3.78 -86.64 -23.05
N GLN A 464 -4.36 -86.50 -21.86
CA GLN A 464 -3.77 -87.05 -20.63
C GLN A 464 -3.64 -88.58 -20.71
N HIS A 465 -4.64 -89.27 -21.26
CA HIS A 465 -4.60 -90.70 -21.49
C HIS A 465 -3.47 -91.08 -22.44
N PHE A 466 -3.37 -90.41 -23.59
CA PHE A 466 -2.32 -90.62 -24.59
C PHE A 466 -0.91 -90.44 -24.00
N LEU A 467 -0.67 -89.33 -23.28
CA LEU A 467 0.61 -89.10 -22.59
C LEU A 467 0.90 -90.17 -21.53
N SER A 468 -0.12 -90.66 -20.82
CA SER A 468 0.05 -91.72 -19.82
C SER A 468 0.42 -93.06 -20.46
N GLU A 469 -0.14 -93.38 -21.62
CA GLU A 469 0.18 -94.61 -22.36
C GLU A 469 1.58 -94.57 -22.99
N LEU A 470 2.01 -93.40 -23.49
CA LEU A 470 3.38 -93.17 -23.93
C LEU A 470 4.38 -93.38 -22.78
N LYS A 471 4.11 -92.79 -21.61
CA LYS A 471 4.96 -92.94 -20.42
C LYS A 471 5.03 -94.39 -19.92
N ASN A 472 3.93 -95.13 -20.04
CA ASN A 472 3.85 -96.53 -19.64
C ASN A 472 4.42 -97.50 -20.70
N GLY A 473 5.00 -96.98 -21.80
CA GLY A 473 5.67 -97.78 -22.83
C GLY A 473 4.76 -98.68 -23.65
N ARG A 474 3.43 -98.47 -23.60
CA ARG A 474 2.45 -99.29 -24.33
C ARG A 474 2.30 -98.89 -25.79
N ILE A 475 2.68 -97.67 -26.14
CA ILE A 475 2.70 -97.18 -27.51
C ILE A 475 4.18 -97.13 -27.94
N PRO A 476 4.62 -97.91 -28.94
CA PRO A 476 6.01 -97.98 -29.38
C PRO A 476 6.37 -96.79 -30.27
N PHE A 477 6.02 -95.58 -29.83
CA PHE A 477 6.34 -94.36 -30.55
C PHE A 477 7.52 -93.67 -29.83
N SER A 478 8.72 -94.21 -30.03
CA SER A 478 9.94 -93.48 -29.69
C SER A 478 10.38 -92.73 -30.94
N SER A 479 9.89 -91.50 -31.12
CA SER A 479 10.66 -90.56 -31.91
C SER A 479 11.96 -90.32 -31.13
N ARG A 480 13.12 -90.40 -31.80
CA ARG A 480 14.43 -90.32 -31.14
C ARG A 480 14.77 -88.90 -30.62
N SER A 481 13.85 -87.94 -30.72
CA SER A 481 14.09 -86.52 -30.47
C SER A 481 12.91 -85.89 -29.72
N ARG A 482 13.19 -85.46 -28.50
CA ARG A 482 12.23 -84.84 -27.57
C ARG A 482 11.58 -83.56 -28.11
N ASP A 483 12.25 -82.86 -29.02
CA ASP A 483 11.74 -81.63 -29.64
C ASP A 483 10.67 -81.90 -30.70
N LEU A 484 10.76 -83.02 -31.42
CA LEU A 484 9.73 -83.44 -32.37
C LEU A 484 8.47 -83.89 -31.65
N ASP A 485 8.59 -84.57 -30.50
CA ASP A 485 7.42 -84.94 -29.69
C ASP A 485 6.66 -83.71 -29.17
N HIS A 486 7.37 -82.64 -28.81
CA HIS A 486 6.78 -81.38 -28.35
C HIS A 486 6.18 -80.56 -29.51
N ALA A 487 6.86 -80.51 -30.66
CA ALA A 487 6.32 -79.88 -31.87
C ALA A 487 5.12 -80.64 -32.44
N PHE A 488 5.09 -81.97 -32.26
CA PHE A 488 3.98 -82.83 -32.59
C PHE A 488 2.79 -82.56 -31.67
N SER A 489 2.99 -82.48 -30.35
CA SER A 489 1.90 -82.13 -29.42
C SER A 489 1.31 -80.76 -29.72
N ASP A 490 2.15 -79.73 -29.90
CA ASP A 490 1.70 -78.36 -30.20
C ASP A 490 1.09 -78.23 -31.61
N GLY A 491 1.57 -79.01 -32.58
CA GLY A 491 1.04 -79.01 -33.96
C GLY A 491 -0.34 -79.67 -34.07
N VAL A 492 -0.56 -80.73 -33.29
CA VAL A 492 -1.82 -81.47 -33.20
C VAL A 492 -2.90 -80.66 -32.46
N GLU A 493 -2.50 -79.80 -31.52
CA GLU A 493 -3.40 -78.87 -30.84
C GLU A 493 -4.04 -77.82 -31.77
N GLN A 494 -3.37 -77.43 -32.87
CA GLN A 494 -3.76 -76.22 -33.62
C GLN A 494 -4.46 -76.47 -34.96
N THR A 495 -4.38 -77.66 -35.56
CA THR A 495 -4.87 -77.85 -36.95
C THR A 495 -5.54 -79.20 -37.19
N ARG A 496 -6.76 -79.19 -37.74
CA ARG A 496 -7.46 -80.40 -38.26
C ARG A 496 -6.59 -81.23 -39.23
N ALA A 497 -5.70 -80.59 -39.97
CA ALA A 497 -4.77 -81.25 -40.89
C ALA A 497 -3.74 -82.12 -40.15
N ALA A 498 -3.28 -81.70 -38.96
CA ALA A 498 -2.36 -82.49 -38.15
C ALA A 498 -3.06 -83.73 -37.56
N GLN A 499 -4.33 -83.62 -37.20
CA GLN A 499 -5.15 -84.77 -36.76
C GLN A 499 -5.37 -85.78 -37.89
N ALA A 500 -5.73 -85.33 -39.10
CA ALA A 500 -5.88 -86.23 -40.25
C ALA A 500 -4.56 -86.89 -40.68
N PHE A 501 -3.43 -86.18 -40.55
CA PHE A 501 -2.11 -86.76 -40.76
C PHE A 501 -1.79 -87.84 -39.73
N LEU A 502 -2.11 -87.59 -38.45
CA LEU A 502 -2.00 -88.56 -37.36
C LEU A 502 -2.79 -89.84 -37.64
N ASP A 503 -4.06 -89.69 -38.01
CA ASP A 503 -4.92 -90.83 -38.37
C ASP A 503 -4.31 -91.63 -39.53
N SER A 504 -3.69 -90.95 -40.51
CA SER A 504 -3.00 -91.62 -41.61
C SER A 504 -1.75 -92.39 -41.18
N LEU A 505 -1.01 -91.91 -40.17
CA LEU A 505 0.17 -92.61 -39.64
C LEU A 505 -0.25 -93.87 -38.88
N VAL A 506 -1.27 -93.76 -38.04
CA VAL A 506 -1.83 -94.90 -37.28
C VAL A 506 -2.38 -95.97 -38.21
N GLU A 507 -3.09 -95.58 -39.26
CA GLU A 507 -3.60 -96.51 -40.27
C GLU A 507 -2.45 -97.23 -41.02
N MET A 508 -1.38 -96.51 -41.39
CA MET A 508 -0.20 -97.12 -42.02
C MET A 508 0.52 -98.10 -41.09
N GLU A 509 0.64 -97.78 -39.80
CA GLU A 509 1.21 -98.68 -38.79
C GLU A 509 0.37 -99.94 -38.63
N HIS A 510 -0.96 -99.81 -38.60
CA HIS A 510 -1.86 -100.97 -38.52
C HIS A 510 -1.71 -101.87 -39.75
N GLN A 511 -1.69 -101.30 -40.95
CA GLN A 511 -1.46 -102.05 -42.19
C GLN A 511 -0.07 -102.71 -42.22
N PHE A 512 0.95 -102.07 -41.67
CA PHE A 512 2.29 -102.64 -41.57
C PHE A 512 2.36 -103.80 -40.58
N HIS A 513 1.68 -103.70 -39.43
CA HIS A 513 1.57 -104.79 -38.47
C HIS A 513 0.84 -106.00 -39.06
N GLN A 514 -0.26 -105.79 -39.78
CA GLN A 514 -0.95 -106.87 -40.49
C GLN A 514 -0.03 -107.53 -41.54
N ARG A 515 0.76 -106.73 -42.27
CA ARG A 515 1.76 -107.26 -43.21
C ARG A 515 2.85 -108.07 -42.51
N LEU A 516 3.38 -107.59 -41.39
CA LEU A 516 4.37 -108.30 -40.57
C LEU A 516 3.84 -109.65 -40.09
N GLU A 517 2.60 -109.68 -39.59
CA GLU A 517 1.94 -110.92 -39.15
C GLU A 517 1.76 -111.90 -40.31
N SER A 518 1.34 -111.41 -41.49
CA SER A 518 1.17 -112.23 -42.69
C SER A 518 2.51 -112.81 -43.20
N GLU A 519 3.60 -112.06 -43.07
CA GLU A 519 4.93 -112.45 -43.55
C GLU A 519 5.62 -113.41 -42.56
N ALA A 520 5.32 -113.26 -41.26
CA ALA A 520 5.73 -114.19 -40.21
C ALA A 520 5.01 -115.56 -40.31
N ALA A 521 3.80 -115.61 -40.86
CA ALA A 521 3.01 -116.83 -41.01
C ALA A 521 3.36 -117.70 -42.24
N ARG A 522 4.32 -117.28 -43.10
CA ARG A 522 4.73 -118.02 -44.32
C ARG A 522 5.69 -119.19 -44.00
N PRO A 523 5.38 -120.47 -44.32
CA PRO A 523 6.25 -121.61 -44.01
C PRO A 523 7.49 -121.72 -44.92
N GLY A 524 8.67 -122.05 -44.36
CA GLY A 524 9.85 -122.49 -45.14
C GLY A 524 11.01 -121.49 -45.32
N SER A 525 11.29 -120.62 -44.34
CA SER A 525 12.44 -119.70 -44.40
C SER A 525 13.19 -119.62 -43.07
N ASP A 526 14.23 -120.42 -42.92
CA ASP A 526 15.00 -120.56 -41.68
C ASP A 526 16.03 -119.42 -41.45
N ALA A 527 15.72 -118.21 -41.92
CA ALA A 527 16.58 -117.01 -41.78
C ALA A 527 15.81 -115.67 -41.81
N ARG A 528 14.55 -115.60 -41.32
CA ARG A 528 13.74 -114.36 -41.38
C ARG A 528 13.68 -113.43 -40.14
N PRO A 529 14.32 -113.64 -38.97
CA PRO A 529 14.22 -112.64 -37.89
C PRO A 529 14.93 -111.33 -38.27
N ALA A 530 16.11 -111.41 -38.87
CA ALA A 530 16.85 -110.25 -39.35
C ALA A 530 16.13 -109.51 -40.49
N LEU A 531 15.39 -110.22 -41.35
CA LEU A 531 14.59 -109.61 -42.41
C LEU A 531 13.39 -108.86 -41.85
N LEU A 532 12.65 -109.45 -40.91
CA LEU A 532 11.51 -108.80 -40.26
C LEU A 532 11.97 -107.59 -39.44
N GLU A 533 13.13 -107.67 -38.80
CA GLU A 533 13.73 -106.57 -38.06
C GLU A 533 14.23 -105.45 -38.99
N ALA A 534 14.84 -105.79 -40.13
CA ALA A 534 15.20 -104.81 -41.16
C ALA A 534 13.97 -104.13 -41.77
N MET A 535 12.88 -104.88 -42.03
CA MET A 535 11.61 -104.32 -42.50
C MET A 535 11.00 -103.36 -41.48
N LYS A 536 11.03 -103.71 -40.19
CA LYS A 536 10.60 -102.82 -39.10
C LYS A 536 11.44 -101.55 -39.07
N GLN A 537 12.77 -101.68 -39.07
CA GLN A 537 13.67 -100.53 -39.04
C GLN A 537 13.45 -99.61 -40.24
N GLN A 538 13.30 -100.15 -41.44
CA GLN A 538 13.05 -99.37 -42.65
C GLN A 538 11.68 -98.68 -42.62
N PHE A 539 10.64 -99.35 -42.12
CA PHE A 539 9.32 -98.75 -41.97
C PHE A 539 9.33 -97.58 -40.98
N TYR A 540 9.89 -97.78 -39.78
CA TYR A 540 9.97 -96.72 -38.77
C TYR A 540 10.87 -95.56 -39.21
N GLN A 541 11.96 -95.83 -39.94
CA GLN A 541 12.76 -94.76 -40.59
C GLN A 541 11.94 -93.97 -41.61
N SER A 542 11.11 -94.65 -42.41
CA SER A 542 10.25 -93.98 -43.40
C SER A 542 9.15 -93.13 -42.74
N LEU A 543 8.53 -93.62 -41.65
CA LEU A 543 7.57 -92.84 -40.86
C LEU A 543 8.24 -91.60 -40.26
N HIS A 544 9.45 -91.76 -39.72
CA HIS A 544 10.21 -90.66 -39.15
C HIS A 544 10.52 -89.58 -40.19
N ALA A 545 11.04 -89.96 -41.36
CA ALA A 545 11.32 -89.02 -42.45
C ALA A 545 10.05 -88.28 -42.92
N ARG A 546 8.89 -88.96 -42.94
CA ARG A 546 7.62 -88.35 -43.35
C ARG A 546 7.10 -87.34 -42.32
N MET A 547 7.32 -87.60 -41.03
CA MET A 547 7.04 -86.64 -39.96
C MET A 547 7.96 -85.44 -40.04
N GLU A 548 9.28 -85.65 -40.15
CA GLU A 548 10.23 -84.56 -40.33
C GLU A 548 9.86 -83.69 -41.52
N GLN A 549 9.50 -84.29 -42.65
CA GLN A 549 9.05 -83.56 -43.83
C GLN A 549 7.77 -82.75 -43.53
N TYR A 550 6.74 -83.35 -42.92
CA TYR A 550 5.50 -82.64 -42.59
C TYR A 550 5.75 -81.46 -41.65
N PHE A 551 6.53 -81.64 -40.58
CA PHE A 551 6.82 -80.58 -39.61
C PHE A 551 7.80 -79.53 -40.13
N ALA A 552 8.79 -79.90 -40.95
CA ALA A 552 9.63 -78.92 -41.65
C ALA A 552 8.80 -78.05 -42.61
N THR A 553 7.84 -78.66 -43.31
CA THR A 553 6.92 -77.92 -44.19
C THR A 553 5.96 -77.04 -43.39
N ALA A 554 5.51 -77.49 -42.22
CA ALA A 554 4.66 -76.70 -41.33
C ALA A 554 5.42 -75.54 -40.68
N ALA A 555 6.69 -75.73 -40.29
CA ALA A 555 7.56 -74.68 -39.76
C ALA A 555 7.79 -73.58 -40.81
N ASN A 556 8.05 -73.95 -42.07
CA ASN A 556 8.18 -73.00 -43.19
C ASN A 556 6.88 -72.25 -43.55
N ARG A 557 5.70 -72.70 -43.09
CA ARG A 557 4.43 -71.97 -43.25
C ARG A 557 4.14 -71.00 -42.10
N ARG A 558 4.87 -71.12 -40.98
CA ARG A 558 4.71 -70.27 -39.78
C ARG A 558 5.72 -69.12 -39.72
N ALA A 559 6.85 -69.23 -40.42
CA ALA A 559 7.76 -68.12 -40.74
C ALA A 559 7.19 -67.31 -41.92
#